data_AF-A0A401SNU0-F1
#
_entry.id   AF-A0A401SNU0-F1
#
_cell.length_a   1.000
_cell.length_b   1.000
_cell.length_c   1.000
_cell.angle_alpha   90.00
_cell.angle_beta   90.00
_cell.angle_gamma   90.00
#
_symmetry.space_group_name_H-M   'P 1'
#
loop_
_entity.id
_entity.type
_entity.pdbx_description
1 polymer ?
#
loop_
_entity_poly.entity_id
_entity_poly.type
_entity_poly.pdbx_seq_one_letter_code
_entity_poly.pdbx_strand_id
1 'polypeptide(L)'
;MAVSGREKNCPYSQTKKAMSSKSASHPSSASIRNLSAGDLLAKEEEYKRLNAELEAKTADLVRQAEEVMKGQEEMLSQSLSYLGTVAMNDEKMREFVPSDGASSENKITKNKNKVGLKSTQRSRPNSANKGKKLTSSKHVADDVAVPEDLSSFSLAKTVSKIERELENGCPAGVDIEVMPTIGNEMGTEAQIRFLKAKLRVMQEELDRLAHEYNKKDDENNALRNQLKEIEEDRNKLQKTTSIQQTQIDKYKSLADEAHRKSDGLQQQVTSLQKELDNQKRTQKQAATNHSATEVRLNRALEEAEKYKTELNKLKQNNKDTTNQEKLTIEQLKTENKKLEKQKTELMTGFKKQMKLIDILKRQKMHMEAAKMLSFTEEEFIKALEWGN
;
A
#
# COMPACT_ATOMS: atom_id res chain seq x y z
N MET A 1 -29.42 -37.96 42.38
CA MET A 1 -30.23 -37.84 41.15
C MET A 1 -29.56 -36.74 40.32
N ALA A 2 -28.88 -36.99 39.20
CA ALA A 2 -29.33 -37.67 37.97
C ALA A 2 -30.48 -36.86 37.31
N VAL A 3 -30.45 -36.43 36.04
CA VAL A 3 -29.66 -36.87 34.87
C VAL A 3 -29.18 -35.68 33.98
N SER A 4 -28.16 -35.95 33.18
CA SER A 4 -27.61 -35.19 32.02
C SER A 4 -28.65 -34.55 31.06
N GLY A 5 -28.21 -33.53 30.30
CA GLY A 5 -28.97 -33.00 29.15
C GLY A 5 -28.46 -31.67 28.59
N ARG A 6 -27.24 -31.63 28.03
CA ARG A 6 -26.78 -30.47 27.23
C ARG A 6 -27.10 -30.70 25.76
N GLU A 7 -27.93 -29.84 25.17
CA GLU A 7 -27.87 -29.57 23.72
C GLU A 7 -27.85 -28.07 23.46
N LYS A 8 -26.89 -27.66 22.63
CA LYS A 8 -26.82 -26.33 22.03
C LYS A 8 -27.46 -26.44 20.66
N ASN A 9 -28.32 -25.51 20.25
CA ASN A 9 -28.51 -25.25 18.83
C ASN A 9 -28.84 -23.79 18.55
N CYS A 10 -28.12 -23.23 17.58
CA CYS A 10 -28.24 -21.87 17.10
C CYS A 10 -28.50 -21.95 15.59
N PRO A 11 -29.62 -21.43 15.06
CA PRO A 11 -29.89 -21.47 13.64
C PRO A 11 -29.14 -20.34 12.92
N TYR A 12 -27.89 -20.61 12.54
CA TYR A 12 -27.12 -19.74 11.66
C TYR A 12 -27.64 -19.87 10.22
N SER A 13 -28.39 -18.88 9.75
CA SER A 13 -28.98 -18.85 8.41
C SER A 13 -27.92 -18.66 7.32
N GLN A 14 -27.38 -19.78 6.82
CA GLN A 14 -26.48 -19.77 5.66
C GLN A 14 -27.22 -19.43 4.36
N THR A 15 -27.12 -18.18 3.91
CA THR A 15 -27.48 -17.79 2.53
C THR A 15 -26.42 -18.30 1.54
N LYS A 16 -26.49 -19.60 1.20
CA LYS A 16 -25.68 -20.20 0.14
C LYS A 16 -26.07 -19.62 -1.22
N LYS A 17 -25.34 -18.61 -1.70
CA LYS A 17 -25.50 -18.12 -3.08
C LYS A 17 -24.81 -19.09 -4.03
N ALA A 18 -25.61 -19.90 -4.72
CA ALA A 18 -25.12 -20.95 -5.62
C ALA A 18 -24.29 -20.37 -6.78
N MET A 19 -23.13 -20.97 -7.05
CA MET A 19 -22.37 -20.66 -8.26
C MET A 19 -23.00 -21.38 -9.45
N SER A 20 -23.66 -20.61 -10.32
CA SER A 20 -24.16 -21.09 -11.61
C SER A 20 -23.01 -21.25 -12.59
N SER A 21 -22.46 -22.45 -12.72
CA SER A 21 -21.57 -22.83 -13.82
C SER A 21 -22.33 -22.82 -15.15
N LYS A 22 -22.23 -21.73 -15.91
CA LYS A 22 -22.64 -21.70 -17.33
C LYS A 22 -21.42 -21.95 -18.21
N SER A 23 -21.29 -23.19 -18.67
CA SER A 23 -20.51 -23.54 -19.85
C SER A 23 -21.19 -22.95 -21.09
N ALA A 24 -20.46 -22.17 -21.89
CA ALA A 24 -20.91 -21.68 -23.19
C ALA A 24 -19.73 -21.56 -24.15
N SER A 25 -19.66 -22.51 -25.09
CA SER A 25 -19.13 -22.40 -26.45
C SER A 25 -18.05 -21.34 -26.77
N HIS A 26 -16.90 -21.82 -27.24
CA HIS A 26 -15.98 -21.03 -28.08
C HIS A 26 -16.74 -20.37 -29.25
N PRO A 27 -16.54 -19.07 -29.54
CA PRO A 27 -16.96 -18.50 -30.81
C PRO A 27 -16.01 -19.00 -31.91
N SER A 28 -16.53 -19.83 -32.81
CA SER A 28 -15.82 -20.21 -34.03
C SER A 28 -15.63 -19.00 -34.96
N SER A 29 -14.57 -19.04 -35.75
CA SER A 29 -14.17 -17.97 -36.67
C SER A 29 -15.13 -17.81 -37.85
N ALA A 30 -16.11 -16.90 -37.77
CA ALA A 30 -16.78 -16.33 -38.93
C ALA A 30 -17.53 -15.01 -38.60
N SER A 31 -17.54 -14.09 -39.57
CA SER A 31 -18.26 -12.79 -39.57
C SER A 31 -17.48 -11.57 -39.04
N ILE A 32 -16.43 -11.18 -39.78
CA ILE A 32 -16.03 -9.77 -39.85
C ILE A 32 -17.15 -9.04 -40.61
N ARG A 33 -18.14 -8.54 -39.87
CA ARG A 33 -19.14 -7.62 -40.42
C ARG A 33 -18.51 -6.23 -40.50
N ASN A 34 -18.56 -5.62 -41.68
CA ASN A 34 -18.12 -4.25 -41.91
C ASN A 34 -18.89 -3.30 -40.98
N LEU A 35 -18.23 -2.81 -39.93
CA LEU A 35 -18.72 -1.67 -39.16
C LEU A 35 -18.62 -0.43 -40.06
N SER A 36 -19.72 0.31 -40.21
CA SER A 36 -19.68 1.55 -40.99
C SER A 36 -18.89 2.62 -40.22
N ALA A 37 -18.38 3.63 -40.94
CA ALA A 37 -17.73 4.78 -40.30
C ALA A 37 -18.67 5.52 -39.31
N GLY A 38 -19.99 5.45 -39.53
CA GLY A 38 -21.00 5.98 -38.61
C GLY A 38 -21.10 5.20 -37.29
N ASP A 39 -21.00 3.87 -37.34
CA ASP A 39 -21.03 3.02 -36.13
C ASP A 39 -19.79 3.25 -35.24
N LEU A 40 -18.64 3.52 -35.88
CA LEU A 40 -17.41 3.88 -35.17
C LEU A 40 -17.51 5.26 -34.50
N LEU A 41 -18.07 6.26 -35.20
CA LEU A 41 -18.30 7.61 -34.65
C LEU A 41 -19.28 7.60 -33.48
N ALA A 42 -20.42 6.92 -33.61
CA ALA A 42 -21.40 6.80 -32.52
C ALA A 42 -20.78 6.16 -31.26
N LYS A 43 -19.92 5.16 -31.45
CA LYS A 43 -19.19 4.51 -30.36
C LYS A 43 -18.11 5.39 -29.75
N GLU A 44 -17.45 6.25 -30.54
CA GLU A 44 -16.51 7.26 -30.04
C GLU A 44 -17.22 8.31 -29.17
N GLU A 45 -18.41 8.77 -29.56
CA GLU A 45 -19.23 9.69 -28.76
C GLU A 45 -19.69 9.04 -27.46
N GLU A 46 -20.12 7.77 -27.48
CA GLU A 46 -20.47 7.01 -26.28
C GLU A 46 -19.27 6.88 -25.33
N TYR A 47 -18.07 6.55 -25.83
CA TYR A 47 -16.86 6.50 -25.01
C TYR A 47 -16.47 7.86 -24.44
N LYS A 48 -16.59 8.96 -25.20
CA LYS A 48 -16.37 10.32 -24.69
C LYS A 48 -17.33 10.67 -23.56
N ARG A 49 -18.60 10.29 -23.69
CA ARG A 49 -19.64 10.52 -22.68
C ARG A 49 -19.38 9.71 -21.41
N LEU A 50 -18.97 8.45 -21.54
CA LEU A 50 -18.58 7.60 -20.42
C LEU A 50 -17.32 8.11 -19.72
N ASN A 51 -16.32 8.61 -20.47
CA ASN A 51 -15.14 9.25 -19.90
C ASN A 51 -15.51 10.49 -19.08
N ALA A 52 -16.37 11.36 -19.60
CA ALA A 52 -16.84 12.53 -18.86
C ALA A 52 -17.60 12.16 -17.56
N GLU A 53 -18.37 11.06 -17.58
CA GLU A 53 -19.03 10.53 -16.37
C GLU A 53 -18.02 9.97 -15.35
N LEU A 54 -16.97 9.28 -15.82
CA LEU A 54 -15.88 8.78 -14.98
C LEU A 54 -15.04 9.92 -14.38
N GLU A 55 -14.74 10.96 -15.16
CA GLU A 55 -14.06 12.18 -14.69
C GLU A 55 -14.91 12.90 -13.63
N ALA A 56 -16.22 13.06 -13.85
CA ALA A 56 -17.13 13.64 -12.86
C ALA A 56 -17.18 12.84 -11.55
N LYS A 57 -17.32 11.50 -11.62
CA LYS A 57 -17.28 10.62 -10.43
C LYS A 57 -15.92 10.67 -9.72
N THR A 58 -14.83 10.83 -10.46
CA THR A 58 -13.49 10.98 -9.90
C THR A 58 -13.37 12.32 -9.16
N ALA A 59 -13.87 13.41 -9.73
CA ALA A 59 -13.91 14.72 -9.08
C ALA A 59 -14.77 14.71 -7.80
N ASP A 60 -15.93 14.05 -7.81
CA ASP A 60 -16.77 13.90 -6.61
C ASP A 60 -16.12 13.05 -5.52
N LEU A 61 -15.38 12.00 -5.89
CA LEU A 61 -14.64 11.17 -4.93
C LEU A 61 -13.47 11.94 -4.32
N VAL A 62 -12.75 12.74 -5.11
CA VAL A 62 -11.69 13.65 -4.62
C VAL A 62 -12.28 14.69 -3.67
N ARG A 63 -13.40 15.33 -4.04
CA ARG A 63 -14.10 16.30 -3.19
C ARG A 63 -14.53 15.72 -1.84
N GLN A 64 -15.04 14.48 -1.82
CA GLN A 64 -15.36 13.77 -0.57
C GLN A 64 -14.10 13.48 0.27
N ALA A 65 -12.98 13.11 -0.37
CA ALA A 65 -11.71 12.90 0.33
C ALA A 65 -11.16 14.22 0.92
N GLU A 66 -11.24 15.32 0.19
CA GLU A 66 -10.87 16.66 0.66
C GLU A 66 -11.76 17.12 1.84
N GLU A 67 -13.06 16.88 1.79
CA GLU A 67 -13.99 17.20 2.89
C GLU A 67 -13.68 16.39 4.17
N VAL A 68 -13.37 15.09 4.04
CA VAL A 68 -12.92 14.25 5.16
C VAL A 68 -11.58 14.71 5.71
N MET A 69 -10.61 15.06 4.85
CA MET A 69 -9.31 15.60 5.27
C MET A 69 -9.47 16.94 5.99
N LYS A 70 -10.31 17.83 5.48
CA LYS A 70 -10.59 19.13 6.08
C LYS A 70 -11.29 18.97 7.44
N GLY A 71 -12.25 18.06 7.57
CA GLY A 71 -12.88 17.75 8.86
C GLY A 71 -11.88 17.18 9.88
N GLN A 72 -10.91 16.38 9.45
CA GLN A 72 -9.80 15.93 10.31
C GLN A 72 -8.87 17.07 10.72
N GLU A 73 -8.51 17.96 9.79
CA GLU A 73 -7.68 19.14 10.05
C GLU A 73 -8.37 20.15 11.00
N GLU A 74 -9.68 20.36 10.85
CA GLU A 74 -10.49 21.18 11.76
C GLU A 74 -10.55 20.56 13.17
N MET A 75 -10.77 19.25 13.30
CA MET A 75 -10.73 18.56 14.61
C MET A 75 -9.35 18.64 15.27
N LEU A 76 -8.27 18.45 14.50
CA LEU A 76 -6.90 18.59 15.00
C LEU A 76 -6.60 20.03 15.44
N SER A 77 -7.03 21.02 14.65
CA SER A 77 -6.87 22.45 14.96
C SER A 77 -7.67 22.87 16.19
N GLN A 78 -8.87 22.33 16.37
CA GLN A 78 -9.73 22.62 17.52
C GLN A 78 -9.19 21.95 18.80
N SER A 79 -8.63 20.75 18.70
CA SER A 79 -7.90 20.09 19.80
C SER A 79 -6.62 20.85 20.18
N LEU A 80 -5.89 21.36 19.19
CA LEU A 80 -4.69 22.18 19.42
C LEU A 80 -5.02 23.55 20.05
N SER A 81 -6.15 24.16 19.65
CA SER A 81 -6.68 25.38 20.25
C SER A 81 -7.03 25.19 21.73
N TYR A 82 -7.69 24.07 22.08
CA TYR A 82 -7.97 23.70 23.47
C TYR A 82 -6.69 23.54 24.31
N LEU A 83 -5.63 22.95 23.75
CA LEU A 83 -4.35 22.81 24.44
C LEU A 83 -3.62 24.16 24.60
N GLY A 84 -3.71 25.05 23.60
CA GLY A 84 -3.18 26.41 23.65
C GLY A 84 -3.83 27.31 24.69
N THR A 85 -5.13 27.12 24.98
CA THR A 85 -5.83 27.87 26.04
C THR A 85 -5.48 27.44 27.46
N VAL A 86 -5.02 26.20 27.68
CA VAL A 86 -4.61 25.71 29.01
C VAL A 86 -3.20 26.20 29.38
N ALA A 87 -2.35 26.50 28.40
CA ALA A 87 -0.96 26.92 28.60
C ALA A 87 -0.79 28.38 29.14
N MET A 88 -1.86 29.17 29.20
CA MET A 88 -1.80 30.61 29.56
C MET A 88 -2.19 30.92 31.01
N ASN A 89 -2.41 29.92 31.87
CA ASN A 89 -3.04 30.09 33.19
C ASN A 89 -2.23 29.57 34.39
N ASP A 90 -0.93 29.30 34.26
CA ASP A 90 -0.12 28.86 35.42
C ASP A 90 1.30 29.48 35.46
N GLU A 91 1.37 30.82 35.52
CA GLU A 91 2.60 31.58 35.76
C GLU A 91 2.83 31.86 37.26
N LYS A 92 2.87 30.82 38.12
CA LYS A 92 3.38 31.00 39.50
C LYS A 92 3.87 29.74 40.23
N MET A 93 5.11 29.34 39.97
CA MET A 93 6.05 28.95 41.05
C MET A 93 7.48 28.98 40.54
N ARG A 94 8.38 29.62 41.29
CA ARG A 94 9.81 29.76 40.97
C ARG A 94 10.64 29.05 42.05
N GLU A 95 11.85 28.66 41.64
CA GLU A 95 13.10 28.53 42.42
C GLU A 95 13.58 27.17 43.00
N PHE A 96 14.86 26.88 42.64
CA PHE A 96 15.92 26.13 43.37
C PHE A 96 15.82 24.58 43.41
N VAL A 97 16.84 23.75 43.05
CA VAL A 97 18.24 23.91 42.56
C VAL A 97 18.63 22.73 41.58
N PRO A 98 19.91 22.34 41.22
CA PRO A 98 20.24 22.08 39.81
C PRO A 98 20.83 20.67 39.47
N SER A 99 21.31 20.56 38.23
CA SER A 99 22.50 19.80 37.76
C SER A 99 22.28 18.60 36.82
N ASP A 100 23.11 18.61 35.78
CA ASP A 100 23.59 17.54 34.89
C ASP A 100 22.63 16.75 33.97
N GLY A 101 22.98 16.73 32.68
CA GLY A 101 22.77 15.53 31.84
C GLY A 101 22.39 15.74 30.37
N ALA A 102 23.41 15.73 29.50
CA ALA A 102 23.33 15.29 28.09
C ALA A 102 22.34 15.99 27.12
N SER A 103 22.87 16.96 26.38
CA SER A 103 22.35 17.37 25.07
C SER A 103 22.52 16.29 24.00
N SER A 104 21.54 16.16 23.08
CA SER A 104 21.74 15.59 21.74
C SER A 104 20.67 16.09 20.77
N GLU A 105 20.94 17.22 20.10
CA GLU A 105 20.25 17.55 18.84
C GLU A 105 20.75 16.64 17.73
N ASN A 106 19.89 16.29 16.77
CA ASN A 106 20.36 15.93 15.43
C ASN A 106 19.40 16.49 14.36
N LYS A 107 19.91 17.42 13.55
CA LYS A 107 19.15 18.11 12.51
C LYS A 107 19.15 17.33 11.20
N ILE A 108 18.01 17.43 10.51
CA ILE A 108 17.77 16.95 9.15
C ILE A 108 18.76 17.60 8.17
N THR A 109 19.41 16.79 7.33
CA THR A 109 20.16 17.27 6.15
C THR A 109 19.57 16.70 4.85
N LYS A 110 19.36 17.57 3.87
CA LYS A 110 18.85 17.21 2.53
C LYS A 110 20.01 17.18 1.54
N ASN A 111 20.27 16.03 0.92
CA ASN A 111 21.30 15.91 -0.12
C ASN A 111 20.77 16.38 -1.50
N LYS A 112 21.56 17.22 -2.18
CA LYS A 112 21.43 17.52 -3.61
C LYS A 112 22.83 17.46 -4.24
N ASN A 113 23.15 16.37 -4.93
CA ASN A 113 24.41 16.27 -5.67
C ASN A 113 24.27 16.83 -7.10
N LYS A 114 25.25 17.65 -7.48
CA LYS A 114 25.33 18.36 -8.76
C LYS A 114 26.32 17.63 -9.69
N VAL A 115 25.96 17.51 -10.97
CA VAL A 115 26.76 16.88 -12.01
C VAL A 115 28.06 17.65 -12.28
N GLY A 116 29.16 16.94 -12.53
CA GLY A 116 30.43 17.50 -13.01
C GLY A 116 31.13 16.56 -13.99
N LEU A 117 31.48 17.05 -15.18
CA LEU A 117 32.28 16.33 -16.20
C LEU A 117 33.78 16.61 -16.03
N LYS A 118 34.61 15.61 -16.33
CA LYS A 118 35.97 15.62 -16.95
C LYS A 118 36.43 14.14 -17.03
N SER A 119 36.74 13.53 -18.17
CA SER A 119 37.73 13.79 -19.23
C SER A 119 39.09 13.10 -19.01
N THR A 120 39.59 12.49 -20.10
CA THR A 120 41.02 12.22 -20.41
C THR A 120 41.58 10.78 -20.27
N GLN A 121 41.54 10.07 -21.41
CA GLN A 121 42.59 9.27 -22.09
C GLN A 121 43.34 8.07 -21.46
N ARG A 122 43.21 6.93 -22.17
CA ARG A 122 44.24 5.98 -22.68
C ARG A 122 45.48 5.61 -21.82
N SER A 123 45.62 4.30 -21.58
CA SER A 123 46.85 3.56 -21.88
C SER A 123 46.61 2.03 -22.11
N ARG A 124 47.46 1.45 -22.97
CA ARG A 124 47.72 0.02 -23.31
C ARG A 124 49.25 -0.03 -23.59
N PRO A 125 49.96 -1.19 -23.65
CA PRO A 125 49.55 -2.61 -23.75
C PRO A 125 50.19 -3.45 -22.58
N ASN A 126 50.54 -4.76 -22.60
CA ASN A 126 50.50 -5.83 -23.62
C ASN A 126 50.52 -7.27 -23.03
N SER A 127 50.22 -8.25 -23.89
CA SER A 127 50.75 -9.64 -23.99
C SER A 127 51.04 -10.53 -22.76
N ALA A 128 50.30 -11.64 -22.67
CA ALA A 128 50.87 -12.99 -22.54
C ALA A 128 49.91 -14.04 -23.15
N ASN A 129 50.43 -15.08 -23.80
CA ASN A 129 49.70 -15.94 -24.73
C ASN A 129 49.61 -17.41 -24.26
N LYS A 130 48.54 -18.14 -24.66
CA LYS A 130 48.31 -19.62 -24.75
C LYS A 130 46.91 -20.00 -24.20
N GLY A 131 46.00 -20.67 -24.91
CA GLY A 131 45.94 -21.06 -26.34
C GLY A 131 44.88 -22.16 -26.59
N LYS A 132 44.47 -22.36 -27.88
CA LYS A 132 43.57 -23.44 -28.40
C LYS A 132 42.09 -23.40 -27.92
N LYS A 133 41.08 -23.80 -28.71
CA LYS A 133 40.92 -24.08 -30.17
C LYS A 133 39.41 -23.96 -30.52
N LEU A 134 39.09 -23.62 -31.77
CA LEU A 134 37.77 -23.44 -32.40
C LEU A 134 36.57 -24.25 -31.86
N THR A 135 35.41 -23.60 -31.78
CA THR A 135 34.20 -23.97 -32.55
C THR A 135 33.41 -22.71 -32.94
N SER A 136 32.84 -22.66 -34.14
CA SER A 136 32.03 -21.54 -34.63
C SER A 136 30.56 -21.93 -34.69
N SER A 137 29.74 -21.32 -33.84
CA SER A 137 28.28 -21.41 -33.90
C SER A 137 27.71 -20.22 -34.66
N LYS A 138 27.10 -20.47 -35.82
CA LYS A 138 26.28 -19.54 -36.60
C LYS A 138 24.96 -20.23 -36.93
N HIS A 139 23.94 -19.42 -37.23
CA HIS A 139 22.60 -19.75 -37.75
C HIS A 139 21.47 -20.01 -36.73
N VAL A 140 20.68 -18.94 -36.55
CA VAL A 140 19.21 -18.93 -36.45
C VAL A 140 18.79 -17.58 -37.05
N ALA A 141 17.82 -17.42 -37.94
CA ALA A 141 17.26 -18.31 -38.97
C ALA A 141 16.76 -17.37 -40.09
N ASP A 142 16.84 -17.76 -41.35
CA ASP A 142 16.15 -17.06 -42.44
C ASP A 142 15.45 -18.11 -43.30
N ASP A 143 14.15 -18.19 -43.12
CA ASP A 143 13.30 -19.25 -43.66
C ASP A 143 12.81 -18.84 -45.05
N VAL A 144 13.66 -19.09 -46.05
CA VAL A 144 13.32 -18.96 -47.46
C VAL A 144 13.38 -20.34 -48.08
N ALA A 145 12.20 -20.92 -48.33
CA ALA A 145 12.06 -22.14 -49.10
C ALA A 145 12.57 -21.92 -50.54
N VAL A 146 13.83 -22.24 -50.78
CA VAL A 146 14.38 -22.43 -52.13
C VAL A 146 13.77 -23.73 -52.67
N PRO A 147 13.05 -23.71 -53.81
CA PRO A 147 12.55 -24.95 -54.41
C PRO A 147 13.72 -25.90 -54.70
N GLU A 148 13.63 -27.15 -54.23
CA GLU A 148 14.76 -28.10 -54.20
C GLU A 148 15.30 -28.52 -55.58
N ASP A 149 14.60 -28.14 -56.66
CA ASP A 149 14.79 -28.64 -58.03
C ASP A 149 15.78 -27.84 -58.90
N LEU A 150 16.57 -26.93 -58.31
CA LEU A 150 17.69 -26.28 -59.01
C LEU A 150 19.04 -26.99 -58.78
N SER A 151 19.10 -27.90 -57.79
CA SER A 151 20.26 -28.77 -57.52
C SER A 151 20.55 -29.75 -58.66
N SER A 152 19.53 -30.05 -59.48
CA SER A 152 19.60 -30.98 -60.61
C SER A 152 20.28 -30.36 -61.84
N PHE A 153 20.27 -29.02 -61.98
CA PHE A 153 20.76 -28.30 -63.15
C PHE A 153 22.25 -27.92 -63.03
N SER A 154 23.13 -28.92 -63.10
CA SER A 154 24.57 -28.68 -63.18
C SER A 154 24.95 -28.13 -64.56
N LEU A 155 25.26 -26.83 -64.64
CA LEU A 155 25.72 -26.17 -65.87
C LEU A 155 26.89 -26.93 -66.53
N ALA A 156 27.80 -27.50 -65.73
CA ALA A 156 28.90 -28.34 -66.21
C ALA A 156 28.42 -29.61 -66.93
N LYS A 157 27.36 -30.29 -66.43
CA LYS A 157 26.77 -31.45 -67.12
C LYS A 157 26.12 -31.05 -68.45
N THR A 158 25.52 -29.87 -68.52
CA THR A 158 24.90 -29.36 -69.76
C THR A 158 25.96 -28.97 -70.78
N VAL A 159 27.03 -28.26 -70.36
CA VAL A 159 28.18 -27.92 -71.22
C VAL A 159 28.85 -29.20 -71.74
N SER A 160 29.18 -30.15 -70.88
CA SER A 160 29.75 -31.45 -71.31
C SER A 160 28.75 -32.39 -72.00
N LYS A 161 27.48 -32.00 -72.16
CA LYS A 161 26.55 -32.64 -73.09
C LYS A 161 26.63 -31.99 -74.46
N ILE A 162 26.64 -30.66 -74.53
CA ILE A 162 26.80 -29.88 -75.76
C ILE A 162 28.15 -30.17 -76.43
N GLU A 163 29.25 -30.21 -75.66
CA GLU A 163 30.59 -30.56 -76.16
C GLU A 163 30.59 -31.97 -76.80
N ARG A 164 29.92 -32.94 -76.17
CA ARG A 164 29.80 -34.31 -76.69
C ARG A 164 28.88 -34.41 -77.91
N GLU A 165 27.86 -33.55 -78.01
CA GLU A 165 27.00 -33.43 -79.19
C GLU A 165 27.68 -32.67 -80.35
N LEU A 166 28.71 -31.88 -80.08
CA LEU A 166 29.58 -31.29 -81.10
C LEU A 166 30.67 -32.26 -81.59
N GLU A 167 31.22 -33.07 -80.67
CA GLU A 167 32.29 -34.04 -80.94
C GLU A 167 31.77 -35.32 -81.64
N ASN A 168 30.53 -35.73 -81.36
CA ASN A 168 29.78 -36.66 -82.19
C ASN A 168 29.33 -35.93 -83.47
N GLY A 169 30.27 -35.80 -84.41
CA GLY A 169 30.22 -34.84 -85.51
C GLY A 169 28.93 -34.78 -86.32
N CYS A 170 28.71 -33.60 -86.92
CA CYS A 170 27.63 -33.34 -87.89
C CYS A 170 27.37 -34.56 -88.79
N PRO A 171 26.13 -35.08 -88.84
CA PRO A 171 25.79 -36.06 -89.86
C PRO A 171 26.02 -35.40 -91.23
N ALA A 172 26.94 -35.98 -92.00
CA ALA A 172 27.15 -35.59 -93.38
C ALA A 172 25.88 -35.90 -94.19
N GLY A 173 25.51 -34.98 -95.08
CA GLY A 173 24.19 -34.92 -95.69
C GLY A 173 23.31 -33.92 -94.94
N VAL A 174 22.85 -32.85 -95.58
CA VAL A 174 22.36 -32.84 -96.96
C VAL A 174 23.10 -31.78 -97.77
N ASP A 175 23.89 -32.19 -98.77
CA ASP A 175 23.98 -31.39 -99.99
C ASP A 175 22.55 -31.29 -100.50
N ILE A 176 21.90 -30.15 -100.29
CA ILE A 176 20.55 -29.95 -100.80
C ILE A 176 20.69 -29.96 -102.31
N GLU A 177 20.30 -31.08 -102.92
CA GLU A 177 20.14 -31.22 -104.35
C GLU A 177 18.95 -30.32 -104.76
N VAL A 178 19.23 -29.01 -104.87
CA VAL A 178 18.24 -27.93 -105.04
C VAL A 178 17.45 -28.07 -106.36
N MET A 179 17.86 -28.97 -107.25
CA MET A 179 17.16 -29.36 -108.46
C MET A 179 17.21 -30.89 -108.66
N PRO A 180 16.08 -31.60 -108.58
CA PRO A 180 15.93 -32.89 -109.26
C PRO A 180 16.21 -32.69 -110.76
N THR A 181 16.87 -33.67 -111.39
CA THR A 181 17.35 -33.67 -112.80
C THR A 181 16.23 -33.71 -113.87
N ILE A 182 15.11 -33.05 -113.62
CA ILE A 182 13.97 -32.87 -114.55
C ILE A 182 14.24 -31.71 -115.54
N GLY A 183 15.27 -30.90 -115.28
CA GLY A 183 15.63 -29.75 -116.11
C GLY A 183 16.14 -30.07 -117.54
N ASN A 184 16.43 -31.33 -117.85
CA ASN A 184 17.04 -31.72 -119.13
C ASN A 184 16.04 -32.23 -120.18
N GLU A 185 14.80 -32.57 -119.80
CA GLU A 185 13.76 -33.05 -120.72
C GLU A 185 12.67 -31.99 -121.02
N MET A 186 12.73 -30.85 -120.34
CA MET A 186 11.76 -29.76 -120.45
C MET A 186 12.34 -28.61 -121.29
N GLY A 187 11.59 -28.10 -122.28
CA GLY A 187 12.02 -26.96 -123.09
C GLY A 187 12.32 -25.70 -122.25
N THR A 188 13.28 -24.90 -122.69
CA THR A 188 13.85 -23.75 -121.94
C THR A 188 12.80 -22.78 -121.40
N GLU A 189 11.72 -22.52 -122.16
CA GLU A 189 10.62 -21.66 -121.71
C GLU A 189 9.90 -22.21 -120.47
N ALA A 190 9.68 -23.53 -120.41
CA ALA A 190 9.02 -24.17 -119.29
C ALA A 190 9.95 -24.29 -118.07
N GLN A 191 11.26 -24.42 -118.26
CA GLN A 191 12.25 -24.30 -117.19
C GLN A 191 12.24 -22.89 -116.57
N ILE A 192 12.14 -21.83 -117.39
CA ILE A 192 11.98 -20.45 -116.92
C ILE A 192 10.67 -20.26 -116.15
N ARG A 193 9.56 -20.85 -116.61
CA ARG A 193 8.27 -20.82 -115.89
C ARG A 193 8.37 -21.51 -114.52
N PHE A 194 9.02 -22.69 -114.45
CA PHE A 194 9.26 -23.40 -113.19
C PHE A 194 10.12 -22.60 -112.21
N LEU A 195 11.24 -22.04 -112.67
CA LEU A 195 12.12 -21.23 -111.81
C LEU A 195 11.42 -19.96 -111.29
N LYS A 196 10.59 -19.29 -112.11
CA LYS A 196 9.75 -18.17 -111.67
C LYS A 196 8.72 -18.59 -110.63
N ALA A 197 8.11 -19.76 -110.78
CA ALA A 197 7.19 -20.30 -109.77
C ALA A 197 7.91 -20.63 -108.45
N LYS A 198 9.09 -21.27 -108.50
CA LYS A 198 9.90 -21.56 -107.31
C LYS A 198 10.36 -20.29 -106.59
N LEU A 199 10.84 -19.27 -107.34
CA LEU A 199 11.23 -17.98 -106.77
C LEU A 199 10.02 -17.30 -106.10
N ARG A 200 8.83 -17.35 -106.72
CA ARG A 200 7.61 -16.81 -106.12
C ARG A 200 7.21 -17.52 -104.84
N VAL A 201 7.24 -18.86 -104.80
CA VAL A 201 6.98 -19.64 -103.57
C VAL A 201 7.99 -19.29 -102.49
N MET A 202 9.29 -19.21 -102.82
CA MET A 202 10.32 -18.81 -101.86
C MET A 202 10.15 -17.36 -101.37
N GLN A 203 9.67 -16.44 -102.20
CA GLN A 203 9.35 -15.07 -101.78
C GLN A 203 8.15 -15.06 -100.84
N GLU A 204 7.09 -15.80 -101.16
CA GLU A 204 5.89 -15.93 -100.31
C GLU A 204 6.23 -16.63 -98.96
N GLU A 205 7.18 -17.56 -98.94
CA GLU A 205 7.74 -18.17 -97.71
C GLU A 205 8.59 -17.18 -96.90
N LEU A 206 9.44 -16.37 -97.54
CA LEU A 206 10.22 -15.32 -96.87
C LEU A 206 9.32 -14.23 -96.28
N ASP A 207 8.31 -13.77 -97.02
CA ASP A 207 7.36 -12.76 -96.55
C ASP A 207 6.52 -13.30 -95.38
N ARG A 208 6.12 -14.58 -95.45
CA ARG A 208 5.44 -15.29 -94.34
C ARG A 208 6.35 -15.39 -93.11
N LEU A 209 7.60 -15.80 -93.28
CA LEU A 209 8.56 -15.93 -92.18
C LEU A 209 8.90 -14.57 -91.56
N ALA A 210 8.99 -13.51 -92.36
CA ALA A 210 9.18 -12.14 -91.89
C ALA A 210 7.96 -11.65 -91.07
N HIS A 211 6.74 -11.96 -91.51
CA HIS A 211 5.54 -11.63 -90.74
C HIS A 211 5.46 -12.42 -89.42
N GLU A 212 5.81 -13.71 -89.43
CA GLU A 212 5.89 -14.53 -88.21
C GLU A 212 6.99 -14.05 -87.25
N TYR A 213 8.15 -13.68 -87.77
CA TYR A 213 9.25 -13.09 -86.99
C TYR A 213 8.83 -11.77 -86.33
N ASN A 214 8.23 -10.83 -87.09
CA ASN A 214 7.75 -9.56 -86.54
C ASN A 214 6.70 -9.77 -85.45
N LYS A 215 5.73 -10.68 -85.68
CA LYS A 215 4.75 -11.06 -84.66
C LYS A 215 5.41 -11.63 -83.41
N LYS A 216 6.48 -12.44 -83.56
CA LYS A 216 7.23 -12.99 -82.43
C LYS A 216 8.06 -11.94 -81.70
N ASP A 217 8.56 -10.91 -82.39
CA ASP A 217 9.22 -9.76 -81.76
C ASP A 217 8.23 -8.91 -80.96
N ASP A 218 7.05 -8.61 -81.53
CA ASP A 218 5.95 -7.93 -80.83
C ASP A 218 5.52 -8.69 -79.55
N GLU A 219 5.34 -10.02 -79.66
CA GLU A 219 5.07 -10.90 -78.51
C GLU A 219 6.22 -10.88 -77.48
N ASN A 220 7.49 -10.85 -77.92
CA ASN A 220 8.66 -10.77 -77.04
C ASN A 220 8.71 -9.43 -76.30
N ASN A 221 8.47 -8.33 -77.00
CA ASN A 221 8.44 -6.98 -76.44
C ASN A 221 7.28 -6.82 -75.43
N ALA A 222 6.11 -7.39 -75.71
CA ALA A 222 5.00 -7.44 -74.75
C ALA A 222 5.37 -8.22 -73.48
N LEU A 223 5.97 -9.41 -73.62
CA LEU A 223 6.41 -10.23 -72.48
C LEU A 223 7.52 -9.55 -71.67
N ARG A 224 8.47 -8.84 -72.31
CA ARG A 224 9.51 -8.05 -71.61
C ARG A 224 8.90 -6.93 -70.78
N ASN A 225 7.90 -6.23 -71.30
CA ASN A 225 7.21 -5.16 -70.57
C ASN A 225 6.45 -5.73 -69.36
N GLN A 226 5.72 -6.84 -69.52
CA GLN A 226 5.05 -7.53 -68.41
C GLN A 226 6.04 -8.02 -67.34
N LEU A 227 7.19 -8.57 -67.73
CA LEU A 227 8.22 -9.00 -66.78
C LEU A 227 8.74 -7.80 -65.96
N LYS A 228 8.98 -6.66 -66.62
CA LYS A 228 9.40 -5.43 -65.96
C LYS A 228 8.35 -4.88 -65.00
N GLU A 229 7.07 -4.86 -65.38
CA GLU A 229 5.96 -4.45 -64.51
C GLU A 229 5.86 -5.35 -63.26
N ILE A 230 5.95 -6.67 -63.43
CA ILE A 230 5.95 -7.64 -62.34
C ILE A 230 7.17 -7.47 -61.43
N GLU A 231 8.36 -7.16 -61.98
CA GLU A 231 9.55 -6.90 -61.17
C GLU A 231 9.44 -5.59 -60.37
N GLU A 232 8.90 -4.52 -60.97
CA GLU A 232 8.60 -3.27 -60.26
C GLU A 232 7.59 -3.49 -59.13
N ASP A 233 6.53 -4.25 -59.36
CA ASP A 233 5.53 -4.59 -58.33
C ASP A 233 6.08 -5.51 -57.24
N ARG A 234 6.91 -6.50 -57.59
CA ARG A 234 7.65 -7.30 -56.60
C ARG A 234 8.49 -6.41 -55.70
N ASN A 235 9.19 -5.43 -56.27
CA ASN A 235 10.04 -4.50 -55.53
C ASN A 235 9.21 -3.53 -54.65
N LYS A 236 8.00 -3.12 -55.07
CA LYS A 236 7.05 -2.37 -54.24
C LYS A 236 6.53 -3.21 -53.07
N LEU A 237 6.11 -4.45 -53.33
CA LEU A 237 5.65 -5.39 -52.31
C LEU A 237 6.74 -5.69 -51.29
N GLN A 238 7.98 -5.97 -51.73
CA GLN A 238 9.12 -6.23 -50.85
C GLN A 238 9.40 -5.06 -49.89
N LYS A 239 9.32 -3.82 -50.38
CA LYS A 239 9.44 -2.61 -49.52
C LYS A 239 8.30 -2.53 -48.50
N THR A 240 7.06 -2.79 -48.92
CA THR A 240 5.88 -2.81 -48.03
C THR A 240 6.00 -3.87 -46.95
N THR A 241 6.40 -5.10 -47.29
CA THR A 241 6.65 -6.20 -46.34
C THR A 241 7.75 -5.83 -45.35
N SER A 242 8.85 -5.22 -45.81
CA SER A 242 9.92 -4.75 -44.91
C SER A 242 9.43 -3.69 -43.92
N ILE A 243 8.64 -2.71 -44.37
CA ILE A 243 8.03 -1.70 -43.50
C ILE A 243 7.09 -2.36 -42.48
N GLN A 244 6.18 -3.22 -42.93
CA GLN A 244 5.24 -3.94 -42.07
C GLN A 244 5.96 -4.80 -41.02
N GLN A 245 7.05 -5.48 -41.39
CA GLN A 245 7.87 -6.25 -40.45
C GLN A 245 8.45 -5.35 -39.35
N THR A 246 9.03 -4.19 -39.69
CA THR A 246 9.53 -3.25 -38.68
C THR A 246 8.43 -2.68 -37.78
N GLN A 247 7.21 -2.52 -38.29
CA GLN A 247 6.06 -2.12 -37.48
C GLN A 247 5.61 -3.23 -36.52
N ILE A 248 5.53 -4.47 -37.00
CA ILE A 248 5.22 -5.64 -36.17
C ILE A 248 6.20 -5.75 -35.01
N ASP A 249 7.51 -5.64 -35.26
CA ASP A 249 8.52 -5.77 -34.22
C ASP A 249 8.52 -4.58 -33.23
N LYS A 250 8.18 -3.37 -33.71
CA LYS A 250 7.90 -2.22 -32.83
C LYS A 250 6.69 -2.47 -31.93
N TYR A 251 5.58 -2.98 -32.46
CA TYR A 251 4.38 -3.27 -31.67
C TYR A 251 4.58 -4.42 -30.68
N LYS A 252 5.34 -5.47 -31.04
CA LYS A 252 5.79 -6.50 -30.10
C LYS A 252 6.58 -5.90 -28.93
N SER A 253 7.59 -5.08 -29.21
CA SER A 253 8.41 -4.43 -28.18
C SER A 253 7.58 -3.54 -27.24
N LEU A 254 6.61 -2.78 -27.77
CA LEU A 254 5.68 -1.98 -26.97
C LEU A 254 4.74 -2.84 -26.11
N ALA A 255 4.27 -3.98 -26.63
CA ALA A 255 3.45 -4.92 -25.87
C ALA A 255 4.24 -5.58 -24.73
N ASP A 256 5.49 -5.98 -24.98
CA ASP A 256 6.39 -6.53 -23.95
C ASP A 256 6.71 -5.50 -22.85
N GLU A 257 6.95 -4.23 -23.21
CA GLU A 257 7.16 -3.15 -22.24
C GLU A 257 5.91 -2.88 -21.41
N ALA A 258 4.73 -2.84 -22.04
CA ALA A 258 3.45 -2.70 -21.34
C ALA A 258 3.18 -3.88 -20.40
N HIS A 259 3.49 -5.12 -20.80
CA HIS A 259 3.37 -6.31 -19.96
C HIS A 259 4.29 -6.23 -18.74
N ARG A 260 5.58 -5.92 -18.94
CA ARG A 260 6.54 -5.74 -17.83
C ARG A 260 6.12 -4.65 -16.85
N LYS A 261 5.55 -3.54 -17.35
CA LYS A 261 5.00 -2.48 -16.50
C LYS A 261 3.77 -2.94 -15.73
N SER A 262 2.87 -3.71 -16.37
CA SER A 262 1.71 -4.32 -15.74
C SER A 262 2.11 -5.28 -14.62
N ASP A 263 3.07 -6.18 -14.88
CA ASP A 263 3.61 -7.12 -13.88
C ASP A 263 4.24 -6.37 -12.70
N GLY A 264 5.03 -5.32 -12.96
CA GLY A 264 5.64 -4.49 -11.93
C GLY A 264 4.61 -3.77 -11.05
N LEU A 265 3.52 -3.27 -11.65
CA LEU A 265 2.40 -2.68 -10.91
C LEU A 265 1.61 -3.75 -10.12
N GLN A 266 1.36 -4.92 -10.70
CA GLN A 266 0.69 -6.03 -10.03
C GLN A 266 1.48 -6.53 -8.81
N GLN A 267 2.82 -6.57 -8.89
CA GLN A 267 3.70 -6.85 -7.75
C GLN A 267 3.62 -5.77 -6.67
N GLN A 268 3.60 -4.49 -7.04
CA GLN A 268 3.44 -3.38 -6.09
C GLN A 268 2.09 -3.43 -5.38
N VAL A 269 0.98 -3.64 -6.10
CA VAL A 269 -0.37 -3.82 -5.52
C VAL A 269 -0.38 -5.00 -4.54
N THR A 270 0.23 -6.12 -4.91
CA THR A 270 0.33 -7.30 -4.03
C THR A 270 1.17 -7.03 -2.79
N SER A 271 2.22 -6.21 -2.90
CA SER A 271 3.06 -5.80 -1.76
C SER A 271 2.32 -4.84 -0.82
N LEU A 272 1.69 -3.80 -1.36
CA LEU A 272 0.90 -2.82 -0.61
C LEU A 272 -0.30 -3.47 0.09
N GLN A 273 -0.96 -4.44 -0.54
CA GLN A 273 -2.04 -5.20 0.09
C GLN A 273 -1.55 -5.99 1.32
N LYS A 274 -0.38 -6.63 1.24
CA LYS A 274 0.22 -7.33 2.39
C LYS A 274 0.59 -6.37 3.51
N GLU A 275 1.14 -5.20 3.18
CA GLU A 275 1.48 -4.18 4.18
C GLU A 275 0.22 -3.58 4.84
N LEU A 276 -0.84 -3.33 4.07
CA LEU A 276 -2.13 -2.89 4.60
C LEU A 276 -2.74 -3.92 5.58
N ASP A 277 -2.67 -5.20 5.25
CA ASP A 277 -3.16 -6.28 6.12
C ASP A 277 -2.28 -6.48 7.35
N ASN A 278 -0.97 -6.23 7.25
CA ASN A 278 -0.05 -6.17 8.38
C ASN A 278 -0.38 -5.00 9.33
N GLN A 279 -0.52 -3.78 8.79
CA GLN A 279 -0.88 -2.59 9.57
C GLN A 279 -2.24 -2.74 10.26
N LYS A 280 -3.25 -3.33 9.60
CA LYS A 280 -4.56 -3.65 10.22
C LYS A 280 -4.44 -4.62 11.40
N ARG A 281 -3.51 -5.58 11.36
CA ARG A 281 -3.26 -6.50 12.49
C ARG A 281 -2.60 -5.76 13.65
N THR A 282 -1.56 -4.98 13.38
CA THR A 282 -0.86 -4.14 14.38
C THR A 282 -1.80 -3.13 15.01
N GLN A 283 -2.66 -2.47 14.23
CA GLN A 283 -3.67 -1.53 14.74
C GLN A 283 -4.68 -2.22 15.68
N LYS A 284 -5.18 -3.42 15.32
CA LYS A 284 -6.06 -4.19 16.20
C LYS A 284 -5.37 -4.57 17.51
N GLN A 285 -4.11 -5.02 17.44
CA GLN A 285 -3.33 -5.36 18.64
C GLN A 285 -3.06 -4.13 19.51
N ALA A 286 -2.75 -2.98 18.90
CA ALA A 286 -2.58 -1.71 19.60
C ALA A 286 -3.87 -1.26 20.28
N ALA A 287 -5.03 -1.38 19.61
CA ALA A 287 -6.33 -1.06 20.19
C ALA A 287 -6.69 -1.96 21.38
N THR A 288 -6.43 -3.27 21.29
CA THR A 288 -6.65 -4.19 22.43
C THR A 288 -5.70 -3.90 23.59
N ASN A 289 -4.45 -3.54 23.31
CA ASN A 289 -3.49 -3.15 24.34
C ASN A 289 -3.89 -1.83 25.00
N HIS A 290 -4.35 -0.85 24.22
CA HIS A 290 -4.81 0.45 24.71
C HIS A 290 -6.02 0.29 25.65
N SER A 291 -7.05 -0.45 25.23
CA SER A 291 -8.20 -0.76 26.09
C SER A 291 -7.79 -1.50 27.37
N ALA A 292 -6.84 -2.43 27.30
CA ALA A 292 -6.31 -3.10 28.49
C ALA A 292 -5.53 -2.14 29.43
N THR A 293 -4.83 -1.14 28.89
CA THR A 293 -4.18 -0.10 29.72
C THR A 293 -5.18 0.89 30.30
N GLU A 294 -6.24 1.25 29.56
CA GLU A 294 -7.31 2.14 29.99
C GLU A 294 -8.09 1.53 31.18
N VAL A 295 -8.46 0.24 31.11
CA VAL A 295 -9.10 -0.47 32.23
C VAL A 295 -8.21 -0.48 33.49
N ARG A 296 -6.89 -0.66 33.34
CA ARG A 296 -5.94 -0.60 34.47
C ARG A 296 -5.83 0.81 35.04
N LEU A 297 -5.81 1.84 34.18
CA LEU A 297 -5.78 3.24 34.59
C LEU A 297 -7.04 3.62 35.37
N ASN A 298 -8.23 3.30 34.84
CA ASN A 298 -9.50 3.59 35.48
C ASN A 298 -9.59 2.93 36.86
N ARG A 299 -9.18 1.66 36.98
CA ARG A 299 -9.09 0.98 38.28
C ARG A 299 -8.12 1.68 39.25
N ALA A 300 -6.95 2.12 38.79
CA ALA A 300 -6.00 2.84 39.63
C ALA A 300 -6.56 4.21 40.09
N LEU A 301 -7.34 4.90 39.24
CA LEU A 301 -8.03 6.14 39.58
C LEU A 301 -9.16 5.91 40.60
N GLU A 302 -9.95 4.85 40.45
CA GLU A 302 -10.96 4.43 41.44
C GLU A 302 -10.34 4.10 42.81
N GLU A 303 -9.24 3.35 42.82
CA GLU A 303 -8.49 3.04 44.04
C GLU A 303 -7.91 4.32 44.68
N ALA A 304 -7.40 5.27 43.89
CA ALA A 304 -6.90 6.55 44.38
C ALA A 304 -8.00 7.45 44.99
N GLU A 305 -9.16 7.58 44.34
CA GLU A 305 -10.31 8.33 44.90
C GLU A 305 -10.88 7.65 46.15
N LYS A 306 -10.85 6.31 46.22
CA LYS A 306 -11.18 5.57 47.45
C LYS A 306 -10.24 5.94 48.61
N TYR A 307 -8.93 5.91 48.41
CA TYR A 307 -7.98 6.29 49.47
C TYR A 307 -8.09 7.77 49.86
N LYS A 308 -8.38 8.66 48.90
CA LYS A 308 -8.61 10.10 49.14
C LYS A 308 -9.87 10.35 49.97
N THR A 309 -10.97 9.65 49.69
CA THR A 309 -12.21 9.73 50.48
C THR A 309 -12.04 9.13 51.88
N GLU A 310 -11.35 7.99 52.01
CA GLU A 310 -11.00 7.38 53.30
C GLU A 310 -10.10 8.28 54.16
N LEU A 311 -9.07 8.89 53.57
CA LEU A 311 -8.21 9.87 54.23
C LEU A 311 -8.98 11.10 54.72
N ASN A 312 -9.90 11.62 53.91
CA ASN A 312 -10.74 12.75 54.30
C ASN A 312 -11.70 12.38 55.45
N LYS A 313 -12.29 11.17 55.41
CA LYS A 313 -13.12 10.64 56.51
C LYS A 313 -12.31 10.48 57.78
N LEU A 314 -11.10 9.93 57.71
CA LEU A 314 -10.21 9.78 58.88
C LEU A 314 -9.80 11.14 59.46
N LYS A 315 -9.47 12.12 58.60
CA LYS A 315 -9.17 13.51 59.02
C LYS A 315 -10.38 14.16 59.72
N GLN A 316 -11.59 13.93 59.24
CA GLN A 316 -12.80 14.48 59.85
C GLN A 316 -13.08 13.80 61.20
N ASN A 317 -13.10 12.46 61.24
CA ASN A 317 -13.25 11.70 62.48
C ASN A 317 -12.24 12.14 63.56
N ASN A 318 -10.97 12.34 63.20
CA ASN A 318 -9.93 12.77 64.14
C ASN A 318 -10.16 14.19 64.68
N LYS A 319 -10.64 15.12 63.85
CA LYS A 319 -11.09 16.45 64.31
C LYS A 319 -12.25 16.34 65.30
N ASP A 320 -13.22 15.49 64.99
CA ASP A 320 -14.42 15.34 65.81
C ASP A 320 -14.10 14.67 67.16
N THR A 321 -13.27 13.62 67.18
CA THR A 321 -12.71 13.04 68.42
C THR A 321 -11.93 14.08 69.23
N THR A 322 -11.02 14.83 68.59
CA THR A 322 -10.24 15.90 69.27
C THR A 322 -11.15 16.97 69.88
N ASN A 323 -12.25 17.33 69.20
CA ASN A 323 -13.22 18.29 69.70
C ASN A 323 -14.06 17.72 70.85
N GLN A 324 -14.46 16.44 70.77
CA GLN A 324 -15.18 15.75 71.85
C GLN A 324 -14.30 15.60 73.09
N GLU A 325 -13.03 15.22 72.94
CA GLU A 325 -12.04 15.18 74.02
C GLU A 325 -11.88 16.56 74.68
N LYS A 326 -11.75 17.65 73.90
CA LYS A 326 -11.71 19.02 74.44
C LYS A 326 -12.95 19.37 75.25
N LEU A 327 -14.15 19.04 74.77
CA LEU A 327 -15.40 19.26 75.50
C LEU A 327 -15.43 18.48 76.82
N THR A 328 -15.04 17.21 76.80
CA THR A 328 -14.96 16.37 78.01
C THR A 328 -13.91 16.89 79.00
N ILE A 329 -12.74 17.34 78.52
CA ILE A 329 -11.69 17.95 79.34
C ILE A 329 -12.20 19.24 80.00
N GLU A 330 -12.91 20.12 79.28
CA GLU A 330 -13.48 21.34 79.88
C GLU A 330 -14.61 21.03 80.87
N GLN A 331 -15.48 20.07 80.58
CA GLN A 331 -16.49 19.58 81.54
C GLN A 331 -15.83 19.10 82.83
N LEU A 332 -14.86 18.17 82.75
CA LEU A 332 -14.13 17.65 83.90
C LEU A 332 -13.37 18.76 84.66
N LYS A 333 -12.78 19.74 83.97
CA LYS A 333 -12.17 20.92 84.62
C LYS A 333 -13.20 21.74 85.40
N THR A 334 -14.39 21.97 84.87
CA THR A 334 -15.43 22.73 85.58
C THR A 334 -15.97 21.98 86.80
N GLU A 335 -16.16 20.67 86.70
CA GLU A 335 -16.58 19.82 87.81
C GLU A 335 -15.49 19.75 88.90
N ASN A 336 -14.23 19.53 88.52
CA ASN A 336 -13.11 19.49 89.46
C ASN A 336 -12.96 20.83 90.22
N LYS A 337 -13.09 21.98 89.53
CA LYS A 337 -13.18 23.31 90.17
C LYS A 337 -14.35 23.44 91.15
N LYS A 338 -15.51 22.83 90.85
CA LYS A 338 -16.68 22.82 91.74
C LYS A 338 -16.43 21.95 92.99
N LEU A 339 -15.85 20.78 92.81
CA LEU A 339 -15.50 19.86 93.91
C LEU A 339 -14.45 20.47 94.86
N GLU A 340 -13.41 21.13 94.35
CA GLU A 340 -12.43 21.85 95.19
C GLU A 340 -13.06 23.04 95.94
N LYS A 341 -14.03 23.75 95.36
CA LYS A 341 -14.83 24.75 96.10
C LYS A 341 -15.63 24.11 97.24
N GLN A 342 -16.39 23.05 96.96
CA GLN A 342 -17.17 22.35 98.00
C GLN A 342 -16.28 21.78 99.11
N LYS A 343 -15.11 21.24 98.76
CA LYS A 343 -14.08 20.77 99.70
C LYS A 343 -13.50 21.91 100.56
N THR A 344 -13.18 23.06 99.98
CA THR A 344 -12.65 24.20 100.76
C THR A 344 -13.72 24.84 101.66
N GLU A 345 -14.98 24.90 101.21
CA GLU A 345 -16.14 25.30 102.02
C GLU A 345 -16.35 24.34 103.20
N LEU A 346 -16.36 23.03 102.96
CA LEU A 346 -16.50 22.00 104.00
C LEU A 346 -15.35 22.03 105.01
N MET A 347 -14.10 22.15 104.55
CA MET A 347 -12.92 22.31 105.42
C MET A 347 -13.00 23.59 106.27
N THR A 348 -13.58 24.66 105.72
CA THR A 348 -13.82 25.91 106.46
C THR A 348 -14.93 25.72 107.51
N GLY A 349 -15.98 24.96 107.17
CA GLY A 349 -17.03 24.53 108.10
C GLY A 349 -16.47 23.75 109.29
N PHE A 350 -15.68 22.71 109.05
CA PHE A 350 -15.02 21.94 110.11
C PHE A 350 -14.11 22.79 111.00
N LYS A 351 -13.32 23.71 110.41
CA LYS A 351 -12.49 24.66 111.19
C LYS A 351 -13.33 25.57 112.10
N LYS A 352 -14.51 26.02 111.64
CA LYS A 352 -15.45 26.81 112.47
C LYS A 352 -16.08 25.95 113.58
N GLN A 353 -16.48 24.71 113.27
CA GLN A 353 -17.03 23.77 114.25
C GLN A 353 -16.03 23.43 115.36
N MET A 354 -14.75 23.19 115.03
CA MET A 354 -13.70 22.98 116.04
C MET A 354 -13.56 24.17 117.00
N LYS A 355 -13.47 25.40 116.46
CA LYS A 355 -13.43 26.62 117.29
C LYS A 355 -14.68 26.77 118.18
N LEU A 356 -15.86 26.42 117.67
CA LEU A 356 -17.10 26.45 118.45
C LEU A 356 -17.07 25.41 119.59
N ILE A 357 -16.56 24.21 119.33
CA ILE A 357 -16.37 23.17 120.36
C ILE A 357 -15.42 23.67 121.47
N ASP A 358 -14.32 24.34 121.12
CA ASP A 358 -13.38 24.88 122.11
C ASP A 358 -14.01 26.00 122.95
N ILE A 359 -14.81 26.87 122.35
CA ILE A 359 -15.57 27.92 123.06
C ILE A 359 -16.62 27.29 123.98
N LEU A 360 -17.40 26.32 123.49
CA LEU A 360 -18.44 25.64 124.28
C LEU A 360 -17.84 24.85 125.46
N LYS A 361 -16.71 24.17 125.27
CA LYS A 361 -15.97 23.51 126.37
C LYS A 361 -15.54 24.52 127.44
N ARG A 362 -15.02 25.68 127.03
CA ARG A 362 -14.62 26.76 127.94
C ARG A 362 -15.82 27.36 128.67
N GLN A 363 -16.93 27.60 127.97
CA GLN A 363 -18.18 28.09 128.57
C GLN A 363 -18.75 27.08 129.58
N LYS A 364 -18.76 25.78 129.25
CA LYS A 364 -19.15 24.70 130.17
C LYS A 364 -18.31 24.75 131.45
N MET A 365 -16.98 24.83 131.32
CA MET A 365 -16.06 24.94 132.46
C MET A 365 -16.34 26.17 133.33
N HIS A 366 -16.58 27.35 132.72
CA HIS A 366 -16.94 28.56 133.47
C HIS A 366 -18.30 28.43 134.18
N MET A 367 -19.30 27.81 133.54
CA MET A 367 -20.60 27.54 134.15
C MET A 367 -20.50 26.53 135.31
N GLU A 368 -19.69 25.49 135.18
CA GLU A 368 -19.45 24.52 136.25
C GLU A 368 -18.75 25.18 137.44
N ALA A 369 -17.73 26.01 137.19
CA ALA A 369 -17.09 26.81 138.24
C ALA A 369 -18.07 27.80 138.92
N ALA A 370 -18.91 28.49 138.14
CA ALA A 370 -19.92 29.41 138.68
C ALA A 370 -21.00 28.69 139.50
N LYS A 371 -21.42 27.47 139.10
CA LYS A 371 -22.33 26.63 139.90
C LYS A 371 -21.70 26.14 141.20
N MET A 372 -20.42 25.79 141.18
CA MET A 372 -19.71 25.42 142.42
C MET A 372 -19.58 26.63 143.36
N LEU A 373 -19.31 27.82 142.82
CA LEU A 373 -19.27 29.07 143.58
C LEU A 373 -20.64 29.40 144.19
N SER A 374 -21.73 29.40 143.41
CA SER A 374 -23.07 29.67 143.94
C SER A 374 -23.50 28.64 144.98
N PHE A 375 -23.12 27.36 144.83
CA PHE A 375 -23.34 26.35 145.86
C PHE A 375 -22.58 26.67 147.16
N THR A 376 -21.32 27.13 147.07
CA THR A 376 -20.58 27.58 148.26
C THR A 376 -21.13 28.86 148.88
N GLU A 377 -21.68 29.78 148.08
CA GLU A 377 -22.37 30.98 148.56
C GLU A 377 -23.69 30.63 149.27
N GLU A 378 -24.50 29.73 148.70
CA GLU A 378 -25.74 29.24 149.33
C GLU A 378 -25.48 28.54 150.67
N GLU A 379 -24.48 27.66 150.75
CA GLU A 379 -24.10 26.99 152.01
C GLU A 379 -23.53 27.99 153.04
N PHE A 380 -22.79 29.01 152.60
CA PHE A 380 -22.30 30.07 153.47
C PHE A 380 -23.43 30.97 154.01
N ILE A 381 -24.44 31.28 153.19
CA ILE A 381 -25.63 32.04 153.61
C ILE A 381 -26.45 31.23 154.61
N LYS A 382 -26.69 29.93 154.38
CA LYS A 382 -27.37 29.05 155.37
C LYS A 382 -26.64 29.04 156.71
N ALA A 383 -25.31 29.00 156.70
CA ALA A 383 -24.50 29.04 157.92
C ALA A 383 -24.61 30.38 158.67
N LEU A 384 -24.94 31.50 157.98
CA LEU A 384 -25.26 32.79 158.60
C LEU A 384 -26.71 32.87 159.08
N GLU A 385 -27.67 32.30 158.36
CA GLU A 385 -29.09 32.27 158.76
C GLU A 385 -29.33 31.39 160.01
N TRP A 386 -28.48 30.39 160.28
CA TRP A 386 -28.45 29.66 161.55
C TRP A 386 -27.95 30.49 162.76
N GLY A 387 -27.58 31.76 162.55
CA GLY A 387 -27.11 32.68 163.59
C GLY A 387 -28.18 33.57 164.23
N ASN A 388 -29.47 33.37 163.93
CA ASN A 388 -30.63 34.13 164.45
C ASN A 388 -31.68 33.22 165.10
#